data_AF-A0A2H6F696-F1
#
_entry.id   AF-A0A2H6F696-F1
#
_cell.length_a   1.000
_cell.length_b   1.000
_cell.length_c   1.000
_cell.angle_alpha   90.00
_cell.angle_beta   90.00
_cell.angle_gamma   90.00
#
_symmetry.space_group_name_H-M   'P 1'
#
loop_
_entity.id
_entity.type
_entity.pdbx_description
1 polymer ?
#
loop_
_entity_poly.entity_id
_entity_poly.type
_entity_poly.pdbx_seq_one_letter_code
_entity_poly.pdbx_strand_id
1 'polypeptide(L)'
;MYKAVNNLKEQKGFTLIELLIVVAIIGILAAIAVPAYIGQREKARVRAVEASAKGSVSEVLGVLDSYIAGDPFILLDATGTETCYELGTPLTGRTCSAIYNGMANTTYTESVDGIIALIVAHHAGKNETSPFTGGPLFVANNTTAGTVGLTNNGTRSVNIVAFGEGTTSPIFSTAVFAR
;
A
#
# COMPACT_ATOMS: atom_id res chain seq x y z
N MET A 1 44.29 -63.08 -8.88
CA MET A 1 42.96 -62.44 -8.76
C MET A 1 43.15 -60.99 -8.33
N TYR A 2 42.67 -60.09 -9.19
CA TYR A 2 42.41 -58.64 -9.07
C TYR A 2 43.24 -57.74 -8.14
N LYS A 3 44.02 -56.84 -8.76
CA LYS A 3 44.72 -55.70 -8.14
C LYS A 3 43.72 -54.55 -7.99
N ALA A 4 43.30 -54.20 -6.77
CA ALA A 4 42.45 -53.04 -6.52
C ALA A 4 43.29 -51.76 -6.65
N VAL A 5 43.09 -51.01 -7.73
CA VAL A 5 43.66 -49.66 -7.90
C VAL A 5 42.80 -48.70 -7.07
N ASN A 6 43.32 -48.30 -5.91
CA ASN A 6 42.68 -47.29 -5.07
C ASN A 6 42.98 -45.91 -5.67
N ASN A 7 42.03 -45.38 -6.43
CA ASN A 7 42.09 -44.06 -7.03
C ASN A 7 41.78 -43.01 -5.94
N LEU A 8 42.74 -42.75 -5.05
CA LEU A 8 42.69 -41.64 -4.12
C LEU A 8 42.88 -40.35 -4.94
N LYS A 9 41.78 -39.85 -5.51
CA LYS A 9 41.74 -38.53 -6.15
C LYS A 9 42.36 -37.52 -5.19
N GLU A 10 43.44 -36.88 -5.62
CA GLU A 10 44.14 -35.83 -4.89
C GLU A 10 43.14 -34.74 -4.47
N GLN A 11 42.73 -34.73 -3.21
CA GLN A 11 41.97 -33.61 -2.66
C GLN A 11 42.96 -32.46 -2.46
N LYS A 12 43.10 -31.63 -3.50
CA LYS A 12 43.81 -30.35 -3.41
C LYS A 12 43.03 -29.47 -2.44
N GLY A 13 43.54 -29.32 -1.21
CA GLY A 13 42.98 -28.42 -0.21
C GLY A 13 43.09 -26.97 -0.67
N PHE A 14 42.09 -26.16 -0.29
CA PHE A 14 42.07 -24.72 -0.55
C PHE A 14 43.17 -24.04 0.27
N THR A 15 43.96 -23.15 -0.34
CA THR A 15 45.03 -22.45 0.36
C THR A 15 44.48 -21.29 1.19
N LEU A 16 45.13 -20.99 2.32
CA LEU A 16 44.76 -19.83 3.15
C LEU A 16 44.87 -18.50 2.38
N ILE A 17 45.83 -18.40 1.45
CA ILE A 17 46.02 -17.20 0.64
C ILE A 17 44.91 -17.03 -0.40
N GLU A 18 44.41 -18.11 -1.00
CA GLU A 18 43.24 -18.06 -1.87
C GLU A 18 42.01 -17.55 -1.11
N LEU A 19 41.80 -18.02 0.11
CA LEU A 19 40.69 -17.58 0.93
C LEU A 19 40.82 -16.10 1.32
N LEU A 20 42.02 -15.64 1.64
CA LEU A 20 42.29 -14.24 1.98
C LEU A 20 42.00 -13.29 0.82
N ILE A 21 42.44 -13.64 -0.40
CA ILE A 21 42.17 -12.82 -1.60
C ILE A 21 40.67 -12.78 -1.91
N VAL A 22 39.95 -13.90 -1.76
CA VAL A 22 38.50 -13.95 -1.99
C VAL A 22 37.77 -13.00 -1.04
N VAL A 23 38.09 -13.03 0.25
CA VAL A 23 37.46 -12.14 1.24
C VAL A 23 37.82 -10.67 0.97
N ALA A 24 39.05 -10.38 0.52
CA ALA A 24 39.45 -9.04 0.13
C ALA A 24 38.62 -8.49 -1.05
N ILE A 25 38.40 -9.31 -2.09
CA ILE A 25 37.58 -8.93 -3.25
C ILE A 25 36.12 -8.74 -2.84
N ILE A 26 35.54 -9.65 -2.05
CA ILE A 26 34.15 -9.52 -1.55
C ILE A 26 34.02 -8.25 -0.70
N GLY A 27 35.02 -7.91 0.11
CA GLY A 27 35.03 -6.68 0.91
C GLY A 27 34.94 -5.41 0.04
N ILE A 28 35.70 -5.35 -1.06
CA ILE A 28 35.66 -4.21 -2.00
C ILE A 28 34.28 -4.13 -2.68
N LEU A 29 33.74 -5.26 -3.14
CA LEU A 29 32.43 -5.29 -3.78
C LEU A 29 31.31 -4.88 -2.80
N ALA A 30 31.36 -5.38 -1.57
CA ALA A 30 30.38 -5.06 -0.53
C ALA A 30 30.40 -3.56 -0.16
N ALA A 31 31.59 -2.95 -0.06
CA ALA A 31 31.73 -1.53 0.23
C ALA A 31 31.02 -0.61 -0.79
N ILE A 32 30.97 -1.01 -2.06
CA ILE A 32 30.27 -0.26 -3.12
C ILE A 32 28.79 -0.68 -3.20
N ALA A 33 28.50 -1.98 -3.12
CA ALA A 33 27.17 -2.52 -3.33
C ALA A 33 26.18 -2.19 -2.21
N VAL A 34 26.62 -2.22 -0.94
CA VAL A 34 25.76 -2.00 0.23
C VAL A 34 25.12 -0.59 0.24
N PRO A 35 25.87 0.53 0.13
CA PRO A 35 25.24 1.85 0.11
C PRO A 35 24.34 2.07 -1.11
N ALA A 36 24.72 1.53 -2.27
CA ALA A 36 23.90 1.61 -3.48
C ALA A 36 22.57 0.85 -3.31
N TYR A 37 22.61 -0.35 -2.72
CA TYR A 37 21.44 -1.17 -2.45
C TYR A 37 20.47 -0.49 -1.48
N ILE A 38 20.97 0.09 -0.38
CA ILE A 38 20.15 0.83 0.59
C ILE A 38 19.41 2.00 -0.10
N GLY A 39 20.13 2.78 -0.91
CA GLY A 39 19.54 3.89 -1.64
C GLY A 39 18.49 3.46 -2.69
N GLN A 40 18.69 2.33 -3.36
CA GLN A 40 17.69 1.78 -4.28
C GLN A 40 16.45 1.26 -3.56
N ARG A 41 16.63 0.59 -2.42
CA ARG A 41 15.52 0.11 -1.60
C ARG A 41 14.65 1.28 -1.15
N GLU A 42 15.27 2.37 -0.70
CA GLU A 42 14.56 3.56 -0.25
C GLU A 42 13.74 4.20 -1.37
N LYS A 43 14.35 4.39 -2.55
CA LYS A 43 13.63 4.89 -3.73
C LYS A 43 12.47 3.98 -4.14
N ALA A 44 12.62 2.66 -4.02
CA ALA A 44 11.54 1.72 -4.32
C ALA A 44 10.37 1.86 -3.34
N ARG A 45 10.66 2.04 -2.04
CA ARG A 45 9.61 2.28 -1.02
C ARG A 45 8.84 3.57 -1.29
N VAL A 46 9.52 4.67 -1.59
CA VAL A 46 8.89 5.96 -1.93
C VAL A 46 7.98 5.80 -3.14
N ARG A 47 8.47 5.14 -4.21
CA ARG A 47 7.68 4.88 -5.42
C ARG A 47 6.45 4.00 -5.16
N ALA A 48 6.53 3.04 -4.25
CA ALA A 48 5.41 2.19 -3.91
C ALA A 48 4.27 2.98 -3.23
N VAL A 49 4.60 3.89 -2.31
CA VAL A 49 3.59 4.77 -1.67
C VAL A 49 3.00 5.74 -2.71
N GLU A 50 3.84 6.35 -3.55
CA GLU A 50 3.38 7.25 -4.62
C GLU A 50 2.44 6.55 -5.61
N ALA A 51 2.76 5.32 -6.01
CA ALA A 51 1.92 4.51 -6.90
C ALA A 51 0.57 4.18 -6.26
N SER A 52 0.57 3.83 -4.97
CA SER A 52 -0.66 3.54 -4.23
C SER A 52 -1.57 4.77 -4.11
N ALA A 53 -0.98 5.94 -3.85
CA ALA A 53 -1.73 7.20 -3.82
C ALA A 53 -2.36 7.52 -5.17
N LYS A 54 -1.59 7.40 -6.27
CA LYS A 54 -2.12 7.60 -7.63
C LYS A 54 -3.23 6.61 -7.98
N GLY A 55 -3.08 5.34 -7.59
CA GLY A 55 -4.08 4.30 -7.81
C GLY A 55 -5.40 4.59 -7.08
N SER A 56 -5.32 5.13 -5.86
CA SER A 56 -6.50 5.44 -5.05
C SER A 56 -7.37 6.58 -5.60
N VAL A 57 -6.86 7.42 -6.50
CA VAL A 57 -7.59 8.58 -7.05
C VAL A 57 -8.92 8.16 -7.70
N SER A 58 -8.90 7.11 -8.52
CA SER A 58 -10.11 6.65 -9.21
C SER A 58 -11.11 6.00 -8.25
N GLU A 59 -10.61 5.32 -7.23
CA GLU A 59 -11.45 4.67 -6.21
C GLU A 59 -12.16 5.74 -5.37
N VAL A 60 -11.39 6.68 -4.81
CA VAL A 60 -11.91 7.81 -4.02
C VAL A 60 -12.94 8.60 -4.84
N LEU A 61 -12.67 8.86 -6.12
CA LEU A 61 -13.62 9.54 -7.00
C LEU A 61 -14.93 8.77 -7.13
N GLY A 62 -14.89 7.46 -7.43
CA GLY A 62 -16.11 6.66 -7.62
C GLY A 62 -16.96 6.55 -6.34
N VAL A 63 -16.31 6.38 -5.19
CA VAL A 63 -17.02 6.37 -3.89
C VAL A 63 -17.61 7.74 -3.58
N LEU A 64 -16.87 8.82 -3.83
CA LEU A 64 -17.34 10.17 -3.57
C LEU A 64 -18.49 10.58 -4.49
N ASP A 65 -18.45 10.21 -5.78
CA ASP A 65 -19.57 10.40 -6.72
C ASP A 65 -20.82 9.66 -6.24
N SER A 66 -20.68 8.40 -5.79
CA SER A 66 -21.78 7.61 -5.25
C SER A 66 -22.37 8.25 -3.98
N TYR A 67 -21.51 8.69 -3.07
CA TYR A 67 -21.89 9.41 -1.85
C TYR A 67 -22.73 10.65 -2.17
N ILE A 68 -22.27 11.47 -3.12
CA ILE A 68 -22.96 12.70 -3.53
C ILE A 68 -24.29 12.42 -4.23
N ALA A 69 -24.36 11.35 -5.01
CA ALA A 69 -25.59 10.92 -5.67
C ALA A 69 -26.58 10.22 -4.72
N GLY A 70 -26.16 9.92 -3.48
CA GLY A 70 -26.95 9.12 -2.54
C GLY A 70 -27.12 7.67 -3.01
N ASP A 71 -26.18 7.17 -3.81
CA ASP A 71 -26.19 5.83 -4.38
C ASP A 71 -25.42 4.85 -3.49
N PRO A 72 -25.87 3.59 -3.40
CA PRO A 72 -25.16 2.56 -2.68
C PRO A 72 -23.86 2.17 -3.39
N PHE A 73 -22.85 1.78 -2.62
CA PHE A 73 -21.57 1.31 -3.14
C PHE A 73 -21.03 0.13 -2.32
N ILE A 74 -20.11 -0.64 -2.89
CA ILE A 74 -19.49 -1.79 -2.25
C ILE A 74 -18.02 -1.48 -1.95
N LEU A 75 -17.62 -1.72 -0.71
CA LEU A 75 -16.22 -1.74 -0.29
C LEU A 75 -16.00 -2.92 0.66
N LEU A 76 -14.78 -3.41 0.73
CA LEU A 76 -14.30 -4.22 1.87
C LEU A 76 -14.40 -3.43 3.18
N ASP A 77 -14.77 -4.09 4.27
CA ASP A 77 -14.57 -3.58 5.62
C ASP A 77 -13.12 -3.77 6.09
N ALA A 78 -12.81 -3.34 7.32
CA ALA A 78 -11.47 -3.46 7.90
C ALA A 78 -11.01 -4.93 8.13
N THR A 79 -11.91 -5.91 8.01
CA THR A 79 -11.60 -7.33 8.11
C THR A 79 -11.38 -8.00 6.74
N GLY A 80 -11.61 -7.27 5.66
CA GLY A 80 -11.54 -7.79 4.29
C GLY A 80 -12.83 -8.44 3.82
N THR A 81 -13.97 -8.16 4.47
CA THR A 81 -15.29 -8.67 4.07
C THR A 81 -15.98 -7.67 3.15
N GLU A 82 -16.43 -8.11 1.98
CA GLU A 82 -17.23 -7.27 1.07
C GLU A 82 -18.53 -6.82 1.75
N THR A 83 -18.70 -5.49 1.80
CA THR A 83 -19.78 -4.83 2.51
C THR A 83 -20.42 -3.82 1.58
N CYS A 84 -21.75 -3.88 1.47
CA CYS A 84 -22.52 -2.87 0.76
C CYS A 84 -22.99 -1.79 1.72
N TYR A 85 -22.71 -0.54 1.35
CA TYR A 85 -22.98 0.67 2.12
C TYR A 85 -24.14 1.44 1.46
N GLU A 86 -25.15 1.78 2.25
CA GLU A 86 -26.30 2.59 1.80
C GLU A 86 -26.44 3.87 2.62
N LEU A 87 -27.14 4.87 2.06
CA LEU A 87 -27.52 6.06 2.82
C LEU A 87 -28.50 5.69 3.93
N GLY A 88 -28.31 6.23 5.14
CA GLY A 88 -29.13 5.89 6.32
C GLY A 88 -30.64 6.08 6.14
N THR A 89 -31.04 7.06 5.32
CA THR A 89 -32.39 7.18 4.77
C THR A 89 -32.30 7.05 3.25
N PRO A 90 -32.42 5.84 2.70
CA PRO A 90 -32.21 5.63 1.27
C PRO A 90 -33.23 6.42 0.45
N LEU A 91 -32.76 7.03 -0.64
CA LEU A 91 -33.62 7.61 -1.66
C LEU A 91 -34.44 6.48 -2.28
N THR A 92 -35.73 6.71 -2.53
CA THR A 92 -36.65 5.67 -3.02
C THR A 92 -36.06 4.93 -4.22
N GLY A 93 -35.78 3.62 -4.05
CA GLY A 93 -35.31 2.72 -5.11
C GLY A 93 -33.79 2.60 -5.30
N ARG A 94 -32.98 3.35 -4.54
CA ARG A 94 -31.51 3.31 -4.62
C ARG A 94 -30.93 2.58 -3.40
N THR A 95 -31.14 1.27 -3.34
CA THR A 95 -30.62 0.39 -2.28
C THR A 95 -29.66 -0.65 -2.86
N CYS A 96 -28.76 -1.20 -2.04
CA CYS A 96 -27.92 -2.34 -2.37
C CYS A 96 -28.73 -3.52 -2.88
N SER A 97 -29.92 -3.75 -2.30
CA SER A 97 -30.81 -4.80 -2.79
C SER A 97 -31.31 -4.51 -4.19
N ALA A 98 -31.60 -3.25 -4.53
CA ALA A 98 -32.09 -2.87 -5.85
C ALA A 98 -30.98 -2.84 -6.92
N ILE A 99 -29.76 -2.42 -6.57
CA ILE A 99 -28.67 -2.23 -7.53
C ILE A 99 -27.74 -3.45 -7.63
N TYR A 100 -27.43 -4.09 -6.49
CA TYR A 100 -26.45 -5.17 -6.41
C TYR A 100 -27.03 -6.55 -6.07
N ASN A 101 -28.36 -6.64 -5.89
CA ASN A 101 -29.04 -7.89 -5.46
C ASN A 101 -28.45 -8.49 -4.16
N GLY A 102 -28.00 -7.62 -3.25
CA GLY A 102 -27.41 -7.98 -1.95
C GLY A 102 -28.12 -7.29 -0.78
N MET A 103 -27.94 -7.78 0.45
CA MET A 103 -28.46 -7.13 1.65
C MET A 103 -27.53 -5.98 2.09
N ALA A 104 -28.11 -4.86 2.53
CA ALA A 104 -27.35 -3.79 3.17
C ALA A 104 -26.75 -4.30 4.49
N ASN A 105 -25.43 -4.22 4.63
CA ASN A 105 -24.77 -4.64 5.88
C ASN A 105 -24.60 -3.46 6.85
N THR A 106 -24.55 -2.21 6.35
CA THR A 106 -24.38 -1.01 7.17
C THR A 106 -24.75 0.26 6.40
N THR A 107 -24.99 1.35 7.11
CA THR A 107 -25.29 2.68 6.55
C THR A 107 -24.05 3.59 6.60
N TYR A 108 -23.87 4.48 5.63
CA TYR A 108 -22.90 5.58 5.73
C TYR A 108 -23.57 6.86 6.24
N THR A 109 -22.81 7.66 6.99
CA THR A 109 -23.22 9.00 7.46
C THR A 109 -22.96 10.06 6.39
N GLU A 110 -23.78 11.11 6.36
CA GLU A 110 -23.66 12.24 5.41
C GLU A 110 -22.47 13.17 5.70
N SER A 111 -21.26 12.60 5.86
CA SER A 111 -20.03 13.40 5.92
C SER A 111 -18.91 12.78 5.10
N VAL A 112 -18.12 13.65 4.47
CA VAL A 112 -16.92 13.24 3.74
C VAL A 112 -15.91 12.56 4.67
N ASP A 113 -15.84 12.96 5.94
CA ASP A 113 -15.01 12.27 6.94
C ASP A 113 -15.46 10.82 7.18
N GLY A 114 -16.77 10.55 7.16
CA GLY A 114 -17.31 9.20 7.23
C GLY A 114 -16.89 8.37 6.02
N ILE A 115 -17.00 8.95 4.82
CA ILE A 115 -16.56 8.29 3.58
C ILE A 115 -15.06 8.00 3.59
N ILE A 116 -14.24 8.94 4.06
CA ILE A 116 -12.79 8.73 4.22
C ILE A 116 -12.51 7.56 5.16
N ALA A 117 -13.23 7.46 6.29
CA ALA A 117 -13.06 6.35 7.22
C ALA A 117 -13.39 5.00 6.58
N LEU A 118 -14.41 4.94 5.72
CA LEU A 118 -14.75 3.73 4.97
C LEU A 118 -13.67 3.34 3.96
N ILE A 119 -13.12 4.31 3.22
CA ILE A 119 -12.03 4.06 2.27
C ILE A 119 -10.77 3.59 3.02
N VAL A 120 -10.44 4.20 4.17
CA VAL A 120 -9.32 3.75 5.00
C VAL A 120 -9.55 2.32 5.51
N ALA A 121 -10.76 1.99 5.96
CA ALA A 121 -11.11 0.63 6.37
C ALA A 121 -11.00 -0.36 5.20
N HIS A 122 -11.41 0.04 4.01
CA HIS A 122 -11.29 -0.76 2.80
C HIS A 122 -9.85 -1.15 2.49
N HIS A 123 -8.93 -0.18 2.54
CA HIS A 123 -7.50 -0.43 2.33
C HIS A 123 -6.88 -1.24 3.49
N ALA A 124 -7.38 -1.08 4.72
CA ALA A 124 -7.00 -1.94 5.84
C ALA A 124 -7.44 -3.40 5.60
N GLY A 125 -8.65 -3.62 5.09
CA GLY A 125 -9.14 -4.95 4.70
C GLY A 125 -8.35 -5.61 3.57
N LYS A 126 -7.75 -4.81 2.68
CA LYS A 126 -6.77 -5.28 1.68
C LYS A 126 -5.41 -5.65 2.28
N ASN A 127 -5.18 -5.40 3.57
CA ASN A 127 -3.89 -5.55 4.25
C ASN A 127 -2.77 -4.72 3.61
N GLU A 128 -3.08 -3.52 3.13
CA GLU A 128 -2.08 -2.65 2.54
C GLU A 128 -1.27 -1.94 3.63
N THR A 129 0.03 -2.22 3.67
CA THR A 129 0.94 -1.70 4.71
C THR A 129 1.96 -0.73 4.16
N SER A 130 2.29 0.29 4.96
CA SER A 130 3.39 1.20 4.67
C SER A 130 4.72 0.44 4.57
N PRO A 131 5.50 0.62 3.49
CA PRO A 131 6.81 -0.02 3.35
C PRO A 131 7.88 0.59 4.28
N PHE A 132 7.53 1.63 5.04
CA PHE A 132 8.41 2.35 5.96
C PHE A 132 8.16 1.96 7.41
N THR A 133 6.90 2.04 7.85
CA THR A 133 6.52 1.83 9.26
C THR A 133 6.01 0.43 9.53
N GLY A 134 5.57 -0.30 8.50
CA GLY A 134 4.86 -1.58 8.64
C GLY A 134 3.42 -1.46 9.15
N GLY A 135 2.97 -0.23 9.46
CA GLY A 135 1.58 0.06 9.81
C GLY A 135 0.67 0.23 8.59
N PRO A 136 -0.58 0.71 8.77
CA PRO A 136 -1.51 0.96 7.67
C PRO A 136 -0.92 1.88 6.61
N LEU A 137 -1.09 1.55 5.34
CA LEU A 137 -0.67 2.41 4.24
C LEU A 137 -1.57 3.63 4.10
N PHE A 138 -2.88 3.45 4.26
CA PHE A 138 -3.88 4.51 4.15
C PHE A 138 -4.33 4.99 5.53
N VAL A 139 -4.37 6.30 5.72
CA VAL A 139 -4.73 6.93 7.01
C VAL A 139 -5.58 8.17 6.80
N ALA A 140 -6.42 8.51 7.78
CA ALA A 140 -7.13 9.79 7.82
C ALA A 140 -6.23 10.88 8.43
N ASN A 141 -6.39 12.14 7.99
CA ASN A 141 -5.79 13.33 8.62
C ASN A 141 -4.26 13.26 8.74
N ASN A 142 -3.64 13.26 7.56
CA ASN A 142 -2.24 12.97 7.27
C ASN A 142 -1.19 13.60 8.21
N THR A 143 -0.42 12.75 8.91
CA THR A 143 0.75 13.15 9.73
C THR A 143 1.89 12.13 9.75
N THR A 144 1.77 10.99 9.08
CA THR A 144 2.75 9.90 9.19
C THR A 144 3.59 9.77 7.92
N ALA A 145 4.91 9.77 8.07
CA ALA A 145 5.81 9.53 6.96
C ALA A 145 5.58 8.12 6.37
N GLY A 146 5.57 8.01 5.04
CA GLY A 146 5.39 6.71 4.38
C GLY A 146 3.95 6.22 4.24
N THR A 147 2.96 7.08 4.49
CA THR A 147 1.52 6.76 4.32
C THR A 147 0.87 7.60 3.24
N VAL A 148 -0.28 7.13 2.75
CA VAL A 148 -1.23 7.88 1.93
C VAL A 148 -2.32 8.42 2.86
N GLY A 149 -2.32 9.73 3.05
CA GLY A 149 -3.32 10.43 3.83
C GLY A 149 -4.50 10.87 2.98
N LEU A 150 -5.70 10.62 3.49
CA LEU A 150 -6.95 11.15 2.98
C LEU A 150 -7.48 12.19 3.97
N THR A 151 -7.76 13.40 3.47
CA THR A 151 -8.27 14.50 4.30
C THR A 151 -9.47 15.15 3.62
N ASN A 152 -10.51 15.42 4.40
CA ASN A 152 -11.68 16.15 3.93
C ASN A 152 -11.28 17.55 3.43
N ASN A 153 -11.74 17.92 2.24
CA ASN A 153 -11.49 19.23 1.64
C ASN A 153 -12.79 19.94 1.25
N GLY A 154 -13.83 19.76 2.06
CA GLY A 154 -15.17 20.29 1.82
C GLY A 154 -16.19 19.20 1.52
N THR A 155 -17.43 19.59 1.26
CA THR A 155 -18.58 18.67 1.19
C THR A 155 -18.55 17.71 0.00
N ARG A 156 -17.74 17.98 -1.03
CA ARG A 156 -17.66 17.21 -2.28
C ARG A 156 -16.23 16.89 -2.71
N SER A 157 -15.27 16.96 -1.78
CA SER A 157 -13.86 16.86 -2.12
C SER A 157 -13.00 16.22 -1.05
N VAL A 158 -12.04 15.42 -1.50
CA VAL A 158 -11.05 14.72 -0.67
C VAL A 158 -9.66 15.04 -1.20
N ASN A 159 -8.77 15.47 -0.30
CA ASN A 159 -7.35 15.57 -0.60
C ASN A 159 -6.68 14.21 -0.40
N ILE A 160 -5.89 13.79 -1.39
CA ILE A 160 -5.05 12.60 -1.33
C ILE A 160 -3.61 13.08 -1.33
N VAL A 161 -2.89 12.76 -0.26
CA VAL A 161 -1.53 13.25 -0.04
C VAL A 161 -0.65 12.10 0.42
N ALA A 162 0.47 11.86 -0.24
CA ALA A 162 1.44 10.87 0.18
C ALA A 162 2.74 11.52 0.63
N PHE A 163 3.36 10.93 1.67
CA PHE A 163 4.64 11.37 2.20
C PHE A 163 5.71 10.28 2.04
N GLY A 164 6.94 10.68 1.73
CA GLY A 164 8.12 9.82 1.82
C GLY A 164 8.63 9.73 3.25
N GLU A 165 9.65 8.91 3.49
CA GLU A 165 10.31 8.84 4.80
C GLU A 165 11.01 10.18 5.11
N GLY A 166 10.69 10.77 6.28
CA GLY A 166 11.34 12.00 6.75
C GLY A 166 11.06 13.27 5.93
N THR A 167 10.10 13.23 5.00
CA THR A 167 9.75 14.41 4.19
C THR A 167 8.65 15.24 4.86
N THR A 168 8.83 16.56 4.93
CA THR A 168 7.76 17.50 5.32
C THR A 168 6.91 17.95 4.13
N SER A 169 7.43 17.80 2.91
CA SER A 169 6.69 18.05 1.68
C SER A 169 6.14 16.73 1.10
N PRO A 170 4.92 16.74 0.57
CA PRO A 170 4.33 15.54 0.01
C PRO A 170 5.01 15.15 -1.31
N ILE A 171 5.24 13.85 -1.49
CA ILE A 171 5.75 13.27 -2.75
C ILE A 171 4.64 13.20 -3.82
N PHE A 172 3.39 13.21 -3.38
CA PHE A 172 2.22 13.30 -4.22
C PHE A 172 1.11 14.03 -3.47
N SER A 173 0.42 14.94 -4.13
CA SER A 173 -0.70 15.69 -3.56
C SER A 173 -1.69 16.01 -4.67
N THR A 174 -2.95 15.61 -4.48
CA THR A 174 -4.03 15.95 -5.39
C THR A 174 -5.34 16.10 -4.63
N ALA A 175 -6.27 16.85 -5.20
CA ALA A 175 -7.63 16.98 -4.70
C ALA A 175 -8.57 16.30 -5.68
N VAL A 176 -9.40 15.39 -5.18
CA VAL A 176 -10.44 14.71 -5.93
C VAL A 176 -11.77 15.40 -5.64
N PHE A 177 -12.52 15.70 -6.69
CA PHE A 177 -13.81 16.38 -6.62
C PHE A 177 -14.88 15.49 -7.22
N ALA A 178 -15.97 15.27 -6.49
CA ALA A 178 -17.12 14.58 -7.03
C ALA A 178 -17.78 15.42 -8.14
N ARG A 179 -18.27 14.71 -9.15
CA ARG A 179 -18.91 15.26 -10.34
C ARG A 179 -20.37 15.64 -10.12
#